data_AF-A0A8S3KQF0-F1
#
_entry.id   AF-A0A8S3KQF0-F1
#
_cell.length_a   1.000
_cell.length_b   1.000
_cell.length_c   1.000
_cell.angle_alpha   90.00
_cell.angle_beta   90.00
_cell.angle_gamma   90.00
#
_symmetry.space_group_name_H-M   'P 1'
#
loop_
_entity.id
_entity.type
_entity.pdbx_description
1 polymer ?
#
loop_
_entity_poly.entity_id
_entity_poly.type
_entity_poly.pdbx_seq_one_letter_code
_entity_poly.pdbx_strand_id
1 'polypeptide(L)'
;PFHVDACLGGFLIAFMDQAGFPLKPFDFRLPSVTSISCDTHKYGFTPKGTSVILYRNSELRLHQFFAVADWPGGIYGSPTVAGSRSGYLIACCWATLMYYGIEGYVKETRKII
;
A
#
# COMPACT_ATOMS: atom_id res chain seq x y z
N PRO A 1 8.74 -17.06 2.67
CA PRO A 1 8.02 -15.76 2.63
C PRO A 1 6.53 -16.00 2.41
N PHE A 2 5.65 -15.24 3.07
CA PHE A 2 4.20 -15.32 2.89
C PHE A 2 3.66 -13.93 2.54
N HIS A 3 3.04 -13.80 1.38
CA HIS A 3 2.46 -12.56 0.90
C HIS A 3 0.95 -12.58 1.10
N VAL A 4 0.40 -11.50 1.66
CA VAL A 4 -1.04 -11.29 1.74
C VAL A 4 -1.43 -10.30 0.65
N ASP A 5 -2.19 -10.78 -0.34
CA ASP A 5 -2.81 -9.91 -1.32
C ASP A 5 -4.03 -9.24 -0.69
N ALA A 6 -3.85 -7.99 -0.27
CA ALA A 6 -4.92 -7.10 0.16
C ALA A 6 -5.14 -5.97 -0.85
N CYS A 7 -4.76 -6.15 -2.12
CA CYS A 7 -4.93 -5.14 -3.17
C CYS A 7 -6.38 -4.68 -3.24
N LEU A 8 -7.33 -5.63 -3.33
CA LEU A 8 -8.74 -5.32 -3.31
C LEU A 8 -9.20 -4.86 -1.93
N GLY A 9 -9.11 -5.73 -0.92
CA GLY A 9 -9.81 -5.53 0.35
C GLY A 9 -9.12 -4.63 1.37
N GLY A 10 -7.85 -4.26 1.18
CA GLY A 10 -6.98 -3.71 2.24
C GLY A 10 -7.55 -2.48 2.95
N PHE A 11 -8.08 -1.52 2.20
CA PHE A 11 -8.74 -0.31 2.73
C PHE A 11 -10.14 -0.54 3.32
N LEU A 12 -10.69 -1.76 3.25
CA LEU A 12 -11.88 -2.15 4.02
C LEU A 12 -11.47 -2.92 5.26
N ILE A 13 -10.72 -4.02 5.08
CA ILE A 13 -10.40 -4.96 6.15
C ILE A 13 -9.58 -4.31 7.28
N ALA A 14 -8.81 -3.25 6.99
CA ALA A 14 -8.12 -2.45 8.01
C ALA A 14 -9.07 -1.72 8.98
N PHE A 15 -10.31 -1.44 8.57
CA PHE A 15 -11.29 -0.66 9.35
C PHE A 15 -12.53 -1.46 9.76
N MET A 16 -12.66 -2.71 9.32
CA MET A 16 -13.80 -3.60 9.61
C MET A 16 -14.13 -3.70 11.11
N ASP A 17 -13.10 -3.85 11.97
CA ASP A 17 -13.28 -3.95 13.41
C ASP A 17 -13.91 -2.68 14.00
N GLN A 18 -13.34 -1.50 13.67
CA GLN A 18 -13.89 -0.20 14.06
C GLN A 18 -15.26 0.11 13.43
N ALA A 19 -15.56 -0.49 12.27
CA ALA A 19 -16.85 -0.36 11.61
C ALA A 19 -17.96 -1.21 12.27
N GLY A 20 -17.61 -2.15 13.16
CA GLY A 20 -18.53 -3.04 13.86
C GLY A 20 -18.59 -4.47 13.32
N PHE A 21 -17.65 -4.84 12.44
CA PHE A 21 -17.59 -6.14 11.76
C PHE A 21 -16.24 -6.83 12.05
N PRO A 22 -16.02 -7.38 13.25
CA PRO A 22 -14.71 -7.91 13.65
C PRO A 22 -14.25 -9.06 12.75
N LEU A 23 -12.96 -9.06 12.41
CA LEU A 23 -12.30 -10.08 11.59
C LEU A 23 -11.12 -10.70 12.34
N LYS A 24 -10.74 -11.93 11.96
CA LYS A 24 -9.46 -12.51 12.38
C LYS A 24 -8.29 -11.67 11.82
N PRO A 25 -7.14 -11.62 12.51
CA PRO A 25 -5.96 -10.92 11.99
C PRO A 25 -5.54 -11.45 10.61
N PHE A 26 -5.16 -10.55 9.71
CA PHE A 26 -4.69 -10.86 8.36
C PHE A 26 -3.38 -10.14 8.00
N ASP A 27 -2.91 -9.22 8.86
CA ASP A 27 -1.79 -8.33 8.59
C ASP A 27 -0.51 -8.75 9.32
N PHE A 28 0.45 -7.83 9.47
CA PHE A 28 1.74 -8.09 10.10
C PHE A 28 1.67 -8.52 11.58
N ARG A 29 0.51 -8.41 12.24
CA ARG A 29 0.26 -9.04 13.56
C ARG A 29 0.49 -10.56 13.52
N LEU A 30 0.29 -11.20 12.37
CA LEU A 30 0.64 -12.60 12.14
C LEU A 30 2.13 -12.72 11.82
N PRO A 31 2.98 -13.38 12.63
CA PRO A 31 4.44 -13.41 12.45
C PRO A 31 4.91 -13.94 11.09
N SER A 32 4.11 -14.81 10.47
CA SER A 32 4.43 -15.42 9.17
C SER A 32 4.30 -14.46 7.98
N VAL A 33 3.48 -13.41 8.08
CA VAL A 33 3.21 -12.48 6.97
C VAL A 33 4.45 -11.66 6.68
N THR A 34 5.08 -11.81 5.51
CA THR A 34 6.32 -11.09 5.17
C THR A 34 6.08 -9.86 4.28
N SER A 35 4.97 -9.80 3.56
CA SER A 35 4.58 -8.64 2.76
C SER A 35 3.08 -8.53 2.56
N ILE A 36 2.58 -7.31 2.31
CA ILE A 36 1.17 -7.01 2.06
C ILE A 36 1.08 -6.01 0.91
N SER A 37 0.27 -6.28 -0.10
CA SER A 37 -0.10 -5.31 -1.14
C SER A 37 -1.46 -4.68 -0.82
N CYS A 38 -1.66 -3.40 -1.14
CA CYS A 38 -2.91 -2.69 -0.87
C CYS A 38 -3.12 -1.56 -1.89
N ASP A 39 -4.19 -1.62 -2.68
CA ASP A 39 -4.45 -0.59 -3.69
C ASP A 39 -5.18 0.60 -3.10
N THR A 40 -4.48 1.71 -2.99
CA THR A 40 -5.06 3.02 -2.66
C THR A 40 -6.12 3.43 -3.69
N HIS A 41 -5.95 3.07 -4.97
CA HIS A 41 -6.89 3.42 -6.03
C HIS A 41 -8.17 2.57 -6.11
N LYS A 42 -8.37 1.67 -5.13
CA LYS A 42 -9.60 0.89 -4.93
C LYS A 42 -10.39 1.49 -3.78
N TYR A 43 -10.55 0.79 -2.66
CA TYR A 43 -11.28 1.32 -1.48
C TYR A 43 -10.51 2.39 -0.71
N GLY A 44 -9.28 2.74 -1.10
CA GLY A 44 -8.63 3.96 -0.63
C GLY A 44 -9.20 5.23 -1.29
N PHE A 45 -10.05 5.08 -2.31
CA PHE A 45 -10.74 6.14 -3.05
C PHE A 45 -9.81 7.13 -3.76
N THR A 46 -8.54 6.78 -3.95
CA THR A 46 -7.59 7.64 -4.66
C THR A 46 -7.76 7.52 -6.18
N PRO A 47 -7.27 8.50 -6.97
CA PRO A 47 -7.23 8.36 -8.43
C PRO A 47 -6.48 7.10 -8.87
N LYS A 48 -6.81 6.60 -10.07
CA LYS A 48 -6.14 5.43 -10.66
C LYS A 48 -4.63 5.68 -10.83
N GLY A 49 -3.85 4.63 -10.57
CA GLY A 49 -2.40 4.63 -10.77
C GLY A 49 -1.53 4.62 -9.51
N THR A 50 -2.12 4.47 -8.32
CA THR A 50 -1.37 4.29 -7.06
C THR A 50 -1.75 3.00 -6.34
N SER A 51 -0.76 2.38 -5.70
CA SER A 51 -0.87 1.21 -4.82
C SER A 51 0.32 1.21 -3.86
N VAL A 52 0.29 0.36 -2.84
CA VAL A 52 1.37 0.22 -1.87
C VAL A 52 1.76 -1.25 -1.73
N ILE A 53 3.07 -1.51 -1.71
CA ILE A 53 3.65 -2.78 -1.25
C ILE A 53 4.38 -2.51 0.06
N LEU A 54 4.04 -3.28 1.08
CA LEU A 54 4.65 -3.23 2.41
C LEU A 54 5.43 -4.52 2.64
N TYR A 55 6.58 -4.40 3.30
CA TYR A 55 7.41 -5.53 3.73
C TYR A 55 7.55 -5.50 5.24
N ARG A 56 7.67 -6.68 5.85
CA ARG A 56 7.87 -6.82 7.29
C ARG A 56 9.14 -6.12 7.78
N ASN A 57 10.21 -6.12 6.97
CA ASN A 57 11.47 -5.50 7.32
C ASN A 57 12.20 -4.94 6.09
N SER A 58 13.25 -4.15 6.34
CA SER A 58 14.08 -3.53 5.31
C SER A 58 14.88 -4.55 4.50
N GLU A 59 15.34 -5.64 5.13
CA GLU A 59 16.11 -6.70 4.48
C GLU A 59 15.35 -7.31 3.30
N LEU A 60 14.07 -7.64 3.49
CA LEU A 60 13.21 -8.12 2.41
C LEU A 60 13.02 -7.06 1.31
N ARG A 61 12.86 -5.79 1.70
CA ARG A 61 12.65 -4.69 0.76
C ARG A 61 13.88 -4.40 -0.11
N LEU A 62 15.09 -4.65 0.40
CA LEU A 62 16.33 -4.43 -0.36
C LEU A 62 16.36 -5.25 -1.65
N HIS A 63 15.77 -6.45 -1.65
CA HIS A 63 15.70 -7.30 -2.84
C HIS A 63 14.77 -6.75 -3.94
N GLN A 64 13.95 -5.73 -3.65
CA GLN A 64 13.11 -5.06 -4.66
C GLN A 64 13.88 -3.99 -5.44
N PHE A 65 14.93 -3.41 -4.86
CA PHE A 65 15.60 -2.26 -5.45
C PHE A 65 16.43 -2.68 -6.66
N PHE A 66 16.37 -1.86 -7.70
CA PHE A 66 17.27 -1.93 -8.84
C PHE A 66 18.37 -0.88 -8.68
N ALA A 67 19.63 -1.25 -8.92
CA ALA A 67 20.76 -0.33 -8.90
C ALA A 67 21.80 -0.73 -9.96
N VAL A 68 22.35 0.26 -10.65
CA VAL A 68 23.44 0.12 -11.62
C VAL A 68 24.46 1.23 -11.36
N ALA A 69 25.71 0.86 -11.11
CA ALA A 69 26.76 1.79 -10.70
C ALA A 69 27.70 2.20 -11.85
N ASP A 70 27.75 1.41 -12.90
CA ASP A 70 28.69 1.51 -14.03
C ASP A 70 28.04 1.98 -15.34
N TRP A 71 26.82 2.52 -15.26
CA TRP A 71 26.16 3.12 -16.41
C TRP A 71 26.83 4.45 -16.79
N PRO A 72 27.18 4.69 -18.07
CA PRO A 72 27.80 5.96 -18.49
C PRO A 72 26.99 7.23 -18.18
N GLY A 73 25.68 7.10 -17.94
CA GLY A 73 24.81 8.20 -17.49
C GLY A 73 24.90 8.52 -15.99
N GLY A 74 25.77 7.84 -15.25
CA GLY A 74 25.95 7.97 -13.80
C GLY A 74 25.31 6.84 -13.01
N ILE A 75 25.51 6.85 -11.69
CA ILE A 75 24.90 5.87 -10.79
C ILE A 75 23.37 6.01 -10.86
N TYR A 76 22.69 4.91 -11.13
CA TYR A 76 21.24 4.85 -11.25
C TYR A 76 20.63 3.87 -10.25
N GLY A 77 19.50 4.24 -9.65
CA GLY A 77 18.73 3.35 -8.79
C GLY A 77 17.24 3.64 -8.85
N SER A 78 16.43 2.58 -8.75
CA SER A 78 14.98 2.70 -8.68
C SER A 78 14.39 1.79 -7.60
N PRO A 79 13.47 2.31 -6.76
CA PRO A 79 12.81 1.50 -5.74
C PRO A 79 11.67 0.64 -6.30
N THR A 80 11.19 0.90 -7.53
CA THR A 80 10.12 0.16 -8.21
C THR A 80 10.48 -0.05 -9.69
N VAL A 81 9.60 -0.69 -10.46
CA VAL A 81 9.82 -0.97 -11.88
C VAL A 81 10.07 0.29 -12.71
N ALA A 82 9.40 1.40 -12.41
CA ALA A 82 9.47 2.62 -13.22
C ALA A 82 10.59 3.56 -12.78
N GLY A 83 11.27 4.19 -13.74
CA GLY A 83 12.15 5.34 -13.52
C GLY A 83 11.35 6.63 -13.27
N SER A 84 11.06 7.38 -14.34
CA SER A 84 10.14 8.54 -14.28
C SER A 84 8.73 8.11 -13.90
N ARG A 85 8.07 8.86 -13.02
CA ARG A 85 6.74 8.55 -12.47
C ARG A 85 5.91 9.83 -12.31
N SER A 86 4.58 9.70 -12.34
CA SER A 86 3.68 10.83 -12.14
C SER A 86 3.61 11.23 -10.66
N GLY A 87 4.30 12.33 -10.29
CA GLY A 87 4.24 12.89 -8.93
C GLY A 87 2.85 13.40 -8.53
N TYR A 88 2.05 13.83 -9.51
CA TYR A 88 0.67 14.26 -9.30
C TYR A 88 -0.19 13.17 -8.65
N LEU A 89 -0.09 11.92 -9.13
CA LEU A 89 -0.86 10.81 -8.58
C LEU A 89 -0.50 10.51 -7.12
N ILE A 90 0.79 10.67 -6.76
CA ILE A 90 1.26 10.53 -5.38
C ILE A 90 0.66 11.64 -4.49
N ALA A 91 0.66 12.89 -4.96
CA ALA A 91 0.08 14.02 -4.24
C ALA A 91 -1.43 13.84 -4.02
N CYS A 92 -2.18 13.44 -5.05
CA CYS A 92 -3.61 13.17 -4.92
C CYS A 92 -3.89 11.99 -3.98
N CYS A 93 -3.10 10.91 -4.07
CA CYS A 93 -3.21 9.80 -3.14
C CYS A 93 -3.08 10.29 -1.69
N TRP A 94 -2.03 11.07 -1.39
CA TRP A 94 -1.84 11.63 -0.05
C TRP A 94 -3.01 12.52 0.37
N ALA A 95 -3.46 13.43 -0.50
CA ALA A 95 -4.56 14.33 -0.20
C ALA A 95 -5.86 13.59 0.11
N THR A 96 -6.18 12.53 -0.64
CA THR A 96 -7.35 11.67 -0.37
C THR A 96 -7.23 10.97 0.98
N LEU A 97 -6.08 10.37 1.30
CA LEU A 97 -5.87 9.70 2.60
C LEU A 97 -6.08 10.67 3.77
N MET A 98 -5.57 11.90 3.65
CA MET A 98 -5.73 12.95 4.67
C MET A 98 -7.16 13.47 4.76
N TYR A 99 -7.86 13.58 3.62
CA TYR A 99 -9.25 14.04 3.58
C TYR A 99 -10.20 13.05 4.27
N TYR A 100 -10.08 11.75 3.98
CA TYR A 100 -10.92 10.75 4.65
C TYR A 100 -10.52 10.58 6.11
N GLY A 101 -9.22 10.47 6.39
CA GLY A 101 -8.74 10.09 7.72
C GLY A 101 -9.32 8.76 8.20
N ILE A 102 -9.05 8.41 9.46
CA ILE A 102 -9.54 7.14 10.03
C ILE A 102 -11.07 7.13 10.08
N GLU A 103 -11.68 8.22 10.56
CA GLU A 103 -13.14 8.31 10.71
C GLU A 103 -13.89 8.17 9.39
N GLY A 104 -13.38 8.80 8.32
CA GLY A 104 -13.94 8.68 6.98
C GLY A 104 -13.87 7.26 6.47
N TYR A 105 -12.73 6.57 6.62
CA TYR A 105 -12.61 5.18 6.16
C TYR A 105 -13.47 4.21 6.98
N VAL A 106 -13.62 4.41 8.28
CA VAL A 106 -14.56 3.63 9.11
C VAL A 106 -16.00 3.86 8.66
N LYS A 107 -16.38 5.10 8.38
CA LYS A 107 -17.71 5.46 7.89
C LYS A 107 -18.00 4.84 6.53
N GLU A 108 -17.07 4.92 5.57
CA GLU A 108 -17.27 4.32 4.25
C GLU A 108 -17.29 2.80 4.30
N THR A 109 -16.44 2.18 5.14
CA THR A 109 -16.49 0.72 5.37
C THR A 109 -17.87 0.28 5.85
N ARG A 110 -18.45 0.97 6.84
CA ARG A 110 -19.79 0.67 7.35
C ARG A 110 -20.91 0.83 6.31
N LYS A 111 -20.73 1.69 5.30
CA LYS A 111 -21.72 1.86 4.22
C LYS A 111 -21.61 0.78 3.15
N ILE A 112 -20.42 0.24 2.92
CA ILE A 112 -20.14 -0.74 1.87
C ILE A 112 -20.56 -2.14 2.30
N ILE A 113 -20.37 -2.47 3.58
CA ILE A 113 -20.74 -3.75 4.19
C ILE A 113 -22.21 -3.74 4.58
#